data_AF-A0A7W7RBQ9-F1
#
_entry.id   AF-A0A7W7RBQ9-F1
#
_cell.length_a   1.000
_cell.length_b   1.000
_cell.length_c   1.000
_cell.angle_alpha   90.00
_cell.angle_beta   90.00
_cell.angle_gamma   90.00
#
_symmetry.space_group_name_H-M   'P 1'
#
loop_
_entity.id
_entity.type
_entity.pdbx_description
1 polymer ?
#
loop_
_entity_poly.entity_id
_entity_poly.type
_entity_poly.pdbx_seq_one_letter_code
_entity_poly.pdbx_strand_id
1 'polypeptide(L)'
;MVSTPARGTNPAVDEDGRPYVDFAPAVLGWDGWTCADCTTCTTFGAACADCRACSDFAFPYPPHWARDWAEGEPERGVEIFGGPGGMSAGRELVDNSGDWVLVEFNEHAAATARAAGHYVIETDVRTLDPRHPALRGVRRFHGSPPCQTLSSSGLRSGWNAEEIGELQSIMWQASEAFGFLEVDDLCSLYGGPHTYFGDVLDDADEDEWDHGLCGGGLLPPCMTPADFRKWAASVVSDERTALMAEMLIWPMCLVQIGAPLVSITMEQSANLLRQCPALAEAIQAEITSVEGFGWAWCSWQIADAADYGAATHRERAWMVATRHEEPRYADHVDGEEAARAMWSQILRRTGRLPDWAPELGRRIDPYQGRPALPTVTVADALDLPKDWWADTRGKRGVDPATGKPKGGGSFRLDAVGPCVTTPWYAMKFRPAHVPQGEGSAGVTIPQLGLLVGFRPTYPWTYIPAREGARGIRNLAQLTADPVSPFIGAAISAAVQGRDWYDPTAAYQAELYRLDTTTPAAAEPAIPAQRTVRAERSEVSQLELFSFA
;
A
#
# COMPACT_ATOMS: atom_id res chain seq x y z
N MET A 1 -11.49 -38.67 31.81
CA MET A 1 -12.71 -38.02 32.33
C MET A 1 -12.73 -36.61 31.77
N VAL A 2 -13.38 -36.46 30.63
CA VAL A 2 -13.60 -35.19 29.92
C VAL A 2 -15.09 -34.91 30.05
N SER A 3 -15.46 -33.74 30.57
CA SER A 3 -16.85 -33.33 30.71
C SER A 3 -17.17 -32.26 29.66
N THR A 4 -18.28 -32.52 28.98
CA THR A 4 -18.94 -31.84 27.85
C THR A 4 -19.30 -30.38 28.11
N PRO A 5 -19.26 -29.50 27.09
CA PRO A 5 -20.13 -28.33 27.00
C PRO A 5 -21.32 -28.58 26.06
N ALA A 6 -22.44 -27.96 26.41
CA ALA A 6 -23.79 -28.22 25.92
C ALA A 6 -23.97 -28.04 24.40
N ARG A 7 -24.70 -28.98 23.78
CA ARG A 7 -25.34 -28.85 22.47
C ARG A 7 -26.76 -28.33 22.66
N GLY A 8 -27.19 -27.37 21.84
CA GLY A 8 -28.61 -27.11 21.66
C GLY A 8 -29.00 -25.75 21.11
N THR A 9 -28.54 -25.38 19.91
CA THR A 9 -29.27 -24.51 18.98
C THR A 9 -28.84 -24.89 17.56
N ASN A 10 -29.73 -25.50 16.77
CA ASN A 10 -29.51 -25.63 15.33
C ASN A 10 -29.64 -24.22 14.71
N PRO A 11 -28.74 -23.80 13.81
CA PRO A 11 -28.92 -22.56 13.04
C PRO A 11 -30.21 -22.66 12.19
N ALA A 12 -30.92 -21.54 12.04
CA ALA A 12 -32.10 -21.46 11.17
C ALA A 12 -31.65 -21.68 9.72
N VAL A 13 -32.43 -22.46 8.96
CA VAL A 13 -32.10 -22.88 7.61
C VAL A 13 -33.12 -22.37 6.59
N ASP A 14 -32.70 -22.15 5.34
CA ASP A 14 -33.61 -21.91 4.21
C ASP A 14 -34.45 -23.16 3.87
N GLU A 15 -35.35 -23.04 2.89
CA GLU A 15 -36.23 -24.13 2.43
C GLU A 15 -35.46 -25.39 1.96
N ASP A 16 -34.16 -25.23 1.65
CA ASP A 16 -33.22 -26.27 1.23
C ASP A 16 -32.28 -26.75 2.36
N GLY A 17 -32.38 -26.20 3.57
CA GLY A 17 -31.58 -26.64 4.72
C GLY A 17 -30.24 -25.92 4.94
N ARG A 18 -30.02 -24.72 4.37
CA ARG A 18 -28.76 -23.96 4.50
C ARG A 18 -28.79 -22.92 5.62
N PRO A 19 -27.82 -22.89 6.56
CA PRO A 19 -27.86 -22.03 7.74
C PRO A 19 -27.65 -20.53 7.46
N TYR A 20 -28.47 -19.66 8.07
CA TYR A 20 -28.47 -18.19 7.92
C TYR A 20 -27.49 -17.43 8.87
N VAL A 21 -26.27 -17.90 9.08
CA VAL A 21 -25.31 -17.19 9.98
C VAL A 21 -23.88 -17.07 9.42
N ASP A 22 -23.67 -17.39 8.15
CA ASP A 22 -22.35 -17.28 7.54
C ASP A 22 -22.37 -16.26 6.40
N PHE A 23 -21.49 -15.28 6.51
CA PHE A 23 -21.08 -14.35 5.46
C PHE A 23 -20.85 -15.11 4.13
N ALA A 24 -21.83 -15.09 3.24
CA ALA A 24 -21.77 -15.66 1.89
C ALA A 24 -22.14 -14.57 0.87
N PRO A 25 -21.23 -13.62 0.64
CA PRO A 25 -21.34 -12.66 -0.47
C PRO A 25 -21.67 -13.37 -1.78
N ALA A 26 -22.41 -12.69 -2.67
CA ALA A 26 -22.74 -13.26 -3.97
C ALA A 26 -21.45 -13.53 -4.77
N VAL A 27 -21.02 -14.79 -4.76
CA VAL A 27 -19.90 -15.25 -5.54
C VAL A 27 -20.37 -15.30 -7.00
N LEU A 28 -19.57 -14.77 -7.92
CA LEU A 28 -19.70 -15.14 -9.34
C LEU A 28 -19.85 -16.66 -9.43
N GLY A 29 -20.76 -17.17 -10.27
CA GLY A 29 -20.95 -18.61 -10.45
C GLY A 29 -19.62 -19.31 -10.71
N TRP A 30 -19.03 -19.86 -9.66
CA TRP A 30 -17.80 -20.62 -9.69
C TRP A 30 -18.24 -22.08 -9.73
N ASP A 31 -17.66 -22.82 -10.67
CA ASP A 31 -17.93 -24.25 -10.88
C ASP A 31 -17.39 -25.14 -9.75
N GLY A 32 -16.83 -24.54 -8.70
CA GLY A 32 -16.20 -25.22 -7.58
C GLY A 32 -14.81 -25.76 -7.91
N TRP A 33 -14.24 -25.46 -9.09
CA TRP A 33 -12.96 -26.03 -9.49
C TRP A 33 -11.83 -25.54 -8.59
N THR A 34 -11.15 -26.48 -7.96
CA THR A 34 -9.93 -26.30 -7.17
C THR A 34 -8.80 -27.18 -7.74
N CYS A 35 -7.55 -26.99 -7.30
CA CYS A 35 -6.50 -27.98 -7.60
C CYS A 35 -6.83 -29.39 -7.04
N ALA A 36 -7.80 -29.56 -6.13
CA ALA A 36 -8.28 -30.90 -5.77
C ALA A 36 -8.97 -31.63 -6.95
N ASP A 37 -9.48 -30.88 -7.92
CA ASP A 37 -10.12 -31.38 -9.15
C ASP A 37 -9.11 -31.55 -10.30
N CYS A 38 -7.85 -31.14 -10.09
CA CYS A 38 -6.78 -31.29 -11.06
C CYS A 38 -6.22 -32.72 -11.02
N THR A 39 -6.38 -33.48 -12.11
CA THR A 39 -5.85 -34.85 -12.24
C THR A 39 -4.34 -34.98 -12.01
N THR A 40 -3.57 -33.93 -12.29
CA THR A 40 -2.13 -33.91 -11.98
C THR A 40 -1.89 -33.71 -10.48
N CYS A 41 -2.62 -32.78 -9.84
CA CYS A 41 -2.55 -32.55 -8.40
C CYS A 41 -3.00 -33.79 -7.61
N THR A 42 -4.08 -34.45 -8.02
CA THR A 42 -4.57 -35.69 -7.37
C THR A 42 -3.56 -36.84 -7.47
N THR A 43 -2.73 -36.84 -8.51
CA THR A 43 -1.73 -37.90 -8.75
C THR A 43 -0.40 -37.62 -8.03
N PHE A 44 0.04 -36.37 -7.97
CA PHE A 44 1.38 -36.01 -7.45
C PHE A 44 1.34 -35.22 -6.12
N GLY A 45 0.16 -34.87 -5.61
CA GLY A 45 -0.02 -34.14 -4.35
C GLY A 45 0.67 -32.78 -4.35
N ALA A 46 1.29 -32.43 -3.22
CA ALA A 46 2.00 -31.16 -3.02
C ALA A 46 3.17 -30.92 -4.00
N ALA A 47 3.66 -31.95 -4.70
CA ALA A 47 4.73 -31.83 -5.70
C ALA A 47 4.26 -31.28 -7.06
N CYS A 48 2.94 -31.09 -7.27
CA CYS A 48 2.34 -30.63 -8.51
C CYS A 48 2.33 -29.09 -8.68
N ALA A 49 3.14 -28.37 -7.91
CA ALA A 49 2.81 -27.03 -7.47
C ALA A 49 2.57 -25.95 -8.54
N ASP A 50 3.07 -26.16 -9.76
CA ASP A 50 2.97 -25.24 -10.89
C ASP A 50 2.62 -25.98 -12.18
N CYS A 51 1.74 -26.99 -12.10
CA CYS A 51 1.27 -27.65 -13.32
C CYS A 51 0.48 -26.68 -14.20
N ARG A 52 0.45 -26.98 -15.50
CA ARG A 52 -0.21 -26.12 -16.48
C ARG A 52 -1.66 -25.77 -16.12
N ALA A 53 -2.44 -26.71 -15.59
CA ALA A 53 -3.82 -26.45 -15.18
C ALA A 53 -3.92 -25.46 -14.01
N CYS A 54 -3.05 -25.58 -13.00
CA CYS A 54 -3.02 -24.61 -11.89
C CYS A 54 -2.54 -23.24 -12.36
N SER A 55 -1.55 -23.20 -13.24
CA SER A 55 -1.06 -21.94 -13.83
C SER A 55 -2.14 -21.25 -14.67
N ASP A 56 -2.83 -22.00 -15.53
CA ASP A 56 -3.90 -21.47 -16.40
C ASP A 56 -5.10 -20.97 -15.56
N PHE A 57 -5.43 -21.66 -14.46
CA PHE A 57 -6.49 -21.22 -13.54
C PHE A 57 -6.09 -20.02 -12.70
N ALA A 58 -4.89 -20.03 -12.11
CA ALA A 58 -4.48 -18.98 -11.18
C ALA A 58 -4.06 -17.69 -11.89
N PHE A 59 -3.72 -17.75 -13.19
CA PHE A 59 -3.21 -16.61 -13.93
C PHE A 59 -4.11 -15.37 -13.74
N PRO A 60 -3.55 -14.19 -13.39
CA PRO A 60 -2.12 -13.86 -13.34
C PRO A 60 -1.42 -14.07 -11.98
N TYR A 61 -2.07 -14.71 -11.02
CA TYR A 61 -1.55 -14.99 -9.69
C TYR A 61 -0.61 -16.22 -9.66
N PRO A 62 0.18 -16.41 -8.59
CA PRO A 62 1.05 -17.57 -8.47
C PRO A 62 0.28 -18.89 -8.63
N PRO A 63 0.76 -19.87 -9.41
CA PRO A 63 0.02 -21.10 -9.67
C PRO A 63 -0.36 -21.88 -8.39
N HIS A 64 0.48 -21.82 -7.36
CA HIS A 64 0.18 -22.45 -6.08
C HIS A 64 -1.00 -21.81 -5.33
N TRP A 65 -1.45 -20.60 -5.70
CA TRP A 65 -2.67 -19.98 -5.17
C TRP A 65 -3.96 -20.64 -5.68
N ALA A 66 -3.88 -21.50 -6.70
CA ALA A 66 -5.01 -22.35 -7.12
C ALA A 66 -5.48 -23.34 -6.03
N ARG A 67 -4.65 -23.54 -5.00
CA ARG A 67 -4.94 -24.40 -3.84
C ARG A 67 -5.54 -23.59 -2.70
N ASP A 68 -6.37 -24.27 -1.91
CA ASP A 68 -6.77 -23.77 -0.61
C ASP A 68 -5.54 -23.47 0.23
N TRP A 69 -5.59 -22.36 0.95
CA TRP A 69 -4.59 -22.04 1.95
C TRP A 69 -4.80 -22.96 3.16
N ALA A 70 -3.71 -23.58 3.63
CA ALA A 70 -3.73 -24.42 4.83
C ALA A 70 -3.03 -23.72 6.00
N GLU A 71 -3.48 -24.01 7.22
CA GLU A 71 -2.83 -23.51 8.42
C GLU A 71 -1.35 -23.93 8.46
N GLY A 72 -0.46 -22.96 8.66
CA GLY A 72 1.00 -23.16 8.63
C GLY A 72 1.66 -22.84 7.28
N GLU A 73 0.89 -22.61 6.21
CA GLU A 73 1.42 -22.02 4.98
C GLU A 73 1.69 -20.52 5.15
N PRO A 74 2.64 -19.94 4.39
CA PRO A 74 2.81 -18.49 4.25
C PRO A 74 1.47 -17.76 4.14
N GLU A 75 1.28 -16.70 4.93
CA GLU A 75 0.09 -15.85 4.77
C GLU A 75 0.11 -15.19 3.39
N ARG A 76 -1.01 -15.28 2.67
CA ARG A 76 -1.14 -14.65 1.35
C ARG A 76 -1.54 -13.20 1.48
N GLY A 77 -0.85 -12.32 0.76
CA GLY A 77 -1.14 -10.89 0.74
C GLY A 77 -1.11 -10.28 -0.65
N VAL A 78 -1.92 -9.25 -0.87
CA VAL A 78 -1.95 -8.47 -2.10
C VAL A 78 -1.50 -7.04 -1.81
N GLU A 79 -0.60 -6.53 -2.63
CA GLU A 79 -0.09 -5.17 -2.58
C GLU A 79 -0.38 -4.48 -3.92
N ILE A 80 -1.39 -3.61 -3.97
CA ILE A 80 -1.69 -2.82 -5.17
C ILE A 80 -0.88 -1.52 -5.17
N PHE A 81 -0.46 -1.10 -6.36
CA PHE A 81 0.47 0.01 -6.55
C PHE A 81 1.83 -0.25 -5.86
N GLY A 82 2.35 -1.48 -5.98
CA GLY A 82 3.51 -1.92 -5.20
C GLY A 82 4.82 -1.17 -5.49
N GLY A 83 4.88 -0.38 -6.57
CA GLY A 83 6.04 0.39 -6.96
C GLY A 83 7.28 -0.51 -7.06
N PRO A 84 8.47 -0.03 -6.64
CA PRO A 84 9.68 -0.84 -6.61
C PRO A 84 9.77 -1.75 -5.37
N GLY A 85 8.67 -2.01 -4.63
CA GLY A 85 8.65 -2.91 -3.48
C GLY A 85 8.96 -2.25 -2.13
N GLY A 86 8.56 -1.00 -1.90
CA GLY A 86 8.89 -0.30 -0.65
C GLY A 86 8.19 -0.87 0.59
N MET A 87 6.90 -1.18 0.47
CA MET A 87 6.16 -1.82 1.57
C MET A 87 6.64 -3.26 1.77
N SER A 88 6.90 -3.99 0.69
CA SER A 88 7.49 -5.33 0.71
C SER A 88 8.86 -5.36 1.40
N ALA A 89 9.77 -4.44 1.08
CA ALA A 89 11.07 -4.33 1.74
C ALA A 89 10.93 -4.02 3.24
N GLY A 90 9.98 -3.17 3.64
CA GLY A 90 9.71 -2.91 5.06
C GLY A 90 9.15 -4.13 5.79
N ARG A 91 8.24 -4.87 5.16
CA ARG A 91 7.68 -6.11 5.69
C ARG A 91 8.77 -7.18 5.90
N GLU A 92 9.69 -7.35 4.95
CA GLU A 92 10.80 -8.30 5.08
C GLU A 92 11.74 -8.02 6.26
N LEU A 93 11.78 -6.78 6.78
CA LEU A 93 12.54 -6.47 7.99
C LEU A 93 11.95 -7.13 9.24
N VAL A 94 10.64 -7.37 9.27
CA VAL A 94 9.91 -7.84 10.47
C VAL A 94 9.35 -9.24 10.30
N ASP A 95 8.91 -9.60 9.09
CA ASP A 95 8.38 -10.91 8.75
C ASP A 95 8.51 -11.17 7.23
N ASN A 96 9.43 -12.04 6.85
CA ASN A 96 9.65 -12.46 5.47
C ASN A 96 8.93 -13.78 5.10
N SER A 97 8.06 -14.29 5.97
CA SER A 97 7.41 -15.59 5.77
C SER A 97 6.14 -15.54 4.92
N GLY A 98 5.61 -14.35 4.63
CA GLY A 98 4.40 -14.18 3.83
C GLY A 98 4.63 -14.38 2.34
N ASP A 99 3.58 -14.76 1.64
CA ASP A 99 3.55 -14.94 0.19
C ASP A 99 2.73 -13.81 -0.46
N TRP A 100 3.41 -12.91 -1.16
CA TRP A 100 2.82 -11.64 -1.57
C TRP A 100 2.89 -11.41 -3.07
N VAL A 101 1.79 -10.86 -3.58
CA VAL A 101 1.65 -10.45 -4.98
C VAL A 101 1.58 -8.93 -5.04
N LEU A 102 2.47 -8.33 -5.84
CA LEU A 102 2.46 -6.91 -6.13
C LEU A 102 1.79 -6.67 -7.48
N VAL A 103 0.89 -5.68 -7.55
CA VAL A 103 0.32 -5.19 -8.80
C VAL A 103 0.93 -3.82 -9.09
N GLU A 104 1.65 -3.70 -10.21
CA GLU A 104 2.36 -2.47 -10.58
C GLU A 104 2.34 -2.22 -12.08
N PHE A 105 1.87 -1.05 -12.51
CA PHE A 105 1.74 -0.73 -13.94
C PHE A 105 3.03 -0.18 -14.56
N ASN A 106 3.90 0.46 -13.77
CA ASN A 106 5.14 1.04 -14.25
C ASN A 106 6.21 -0.03 -14.50
N GLU A 107 6.59 -0.22 -15.75
CA GLU A 107 7.58 -1.23 -16.19
C GLU A 107 8.92 -1.17 -15.43
N HIS A 108 9.41 0.01 -15.06
CA HIS A 108 10.69 0.15 -14.33
C HIS A 108 10.54 -0.23 -12.86
N ALA A 109 9.40 0.11 -12.26
CA ALA A 109 9.09 -0.25 -10.89
C ALA A 109 8.85 -1.75 -10.76
N ALA A 110 8.06 -2.32 -11.67
CA ALA A 110 7.86 -3.75 -11.77
C ALA A 110 9.17 -4.51 -11.99
N ALA A 111 10.04 -4.04 -12.90
CA ALA A 111 11.36 -4.65 -13.12
C ALA A 111 12.25 -4.59 -11.87
N THR A 112 12.20 -3.49 -11.11
CA THR A 112 12.96 -3.33 -9.86
C THR A 112 12.44 -4.26 -8.77
N ALA A 113 11.12 -4.33 -8.58
CA ALA A 113 10.50 -5.23 -7.62
C ALA A 113 10.78 -6.70 -7.95
N ARG A 114 10.74 -7.11 -9.23
CA ARG A 114 11.14 -8.45 -9.66
C ARG A 114 12.62 -8.72 -9.41
N ALA A 115 13.49 -7.75 -9.69
CA ALA A 115 14.93 -7.87 -9.42
C ALA A 115 15.22 -7.97 -7.90
N ALA A 116 14.35 -7.40 -7.06
CA ALA A 116 14.38 -7.55 -5.61
C ALA A 116 13.81 -8.89 -5.11
N GLY A 117 13.25 -9.72 -6.00
CA GLY A 117 12.76 -11.07 -5.68
C GLY A 117 11.25 -11.14 -5.42
N HIS A 118 10.50 -10.07 -5.65
CA HIS A 118 9.04 -10.06 -5.44
C HIS A 118 8.29 -10.66 -6.63
N TYR A 119 7.12 -11.28 -6.37
CA TYR A 119 6.17 -11.67 -7.41
C TYR A 119 5.39 -10.43 -7.86
N VAL A 120 5.51 -10.07 -9.14
CA VAL A 120 4.92 -8.84 -9.69
C VAL A 120 4.05 -9.13 -10.90
N ILE A 121 2.77 -8.79 -10.78
CA ILE A 121 1.83 -8.68 -11.89
C ILE A 121 1.96 -7.27 -12.47
N GLU A 122 2.62 -7.17 -13.61
CA GLU A 122 2.79 -5.89 -14.30
C GLU A 122 1.56 -5.58 -15.16
N THR A 123 0.60 -4.88 -14.57
CA THR A 123 -0.64 -4.49 -15.24
C THR A 123 -1.25 -3.26 -14.56
N ASP A 124 -2.21 -2.63 -15.25
CA ASP A 124 -3.11 -1.68 -14.61
C ASP A 124 -4.06 -2.43 -13.67
N VAL A 125 -4.06 -2.06 -12.38
CA VAL A 125 -4.88 -2.69 -11.35
C VAL A 125 -6.37 -2.76 -11.71
N ARG A 126 -6.86 -1.80 -12.51
CA ARG A 126 -8.26 -1.74 -12.97
C ARG A 126 -8.64 -2.87 -13.91
N THR A 127 -7.65 -3.53 -14.52
CA THR A 127 -7.86 -4.67 -15.45
C THR A 127 -8.01 -6.00 -14.74
N LEU A 128 -7.71 -6.05 -13.44
CA LEU A 128 -7.89 -7.24 -12.61
C LEU A 128 -9.29 -7.24 -11.98
N ASP A 129 -9.90 -8.42 -11.93
CA ASP A 129 -11.08 -8.67 -11.10
C ASP A 129 -10.60 -9.20 -9.73
N PRO A 130 -10.78 -8.45 -8.63
CA PRO A 130 -10.38 -8.91 -7.30
C PRO A 130 -11.23 -10.07 -6.78
N ARG A 131 -12.28 -10.47 -7.52
CA ARG A 131 -13.10 -11.66 -7.25
C ARG A 131 -12.53 -12.93 -7.90
N HIS A 132 -11.29 -12.89 -8.39
CA HIS A 132 -10.64 -14.05 -8.97
C HIS A 132 -10.46 -15.18 -7.93
N PRO A 133 -10.89 -16.43 -8.17
CA PRO A 133 -10.89 -17.50 -7.17
C PRO A 133 -9.52 -17.82 -6.52
N ALA A 134 -8.41 -17.59 -7.22
CA ALA A 134 -7.06 -17.75 -6.64
C ALA A 134 -6.79 -16.82 -5.43
N LEU A 135 -7.58 -15.75 -5.27
CA LEU A 135 -7.44 -14.79 -4.19
C LEU A 135 -8.17 -15.22 -2.90
N ARG A 136 -8.90 -16.34 -2.88
CA ARG A 136 -9.67 -16.80 -1.71
C ARG A 136 -8.83 -17.10 -0.46
N GLY A 137 -7.51 -17.24 -0.62
CA GLY A 137 -6.58 -17.42 0.50
C GLY A 137 -6.00 -16.12 1.04
N VAL A 138 -6.32 -14.96 0.46
CA VAL A 138 -5.73 -13.67 0.84
C VAL A 138 -6.18 -13.25 2.23
N ARG A 139 -5.21 -13.00 3.11
CA ARG A 139 -5.43 -12.54 4.48
C ARG A 139 -5.15 -11.06 4.66
N ARG A 140 -4.33 -10.47 3.79
CA ARG A 140 -3.89 -9.07 3.97
C ARG A 140 -3.90 -8.31 2.65
N PHE A 141 -4.24 -7.04 2.75
CA PHE A 141 -4.24 -6.12 1.63
C PHE A 141 -3.48 -4.84 1.98
N HIS A 142 -2.66 -4.38 1.05
CA HIS A 142 -2.03 -3.08 1.08
C HIS A 142 -2.30 -2.33 -0.22
N GLY A 143 -2.55 -1.02 -0.13
CA GLY A 143 -2.56 -0.16 -1.31
C GLY A 143 -1.75 1.11 -1.08
N SER A 144 -1.03 1.55 -2.11
CA SER A 144 -0.43 2.90 -2.13
C SER A 144 -0.83 3.68 -3.39
N PRO A 145 -2.11 4.11 -3.50
CA PRO A 145 -2.62 4.76 -4.70
C PRO A 145 -1.75 5.92 -5.20
N PRO A 146 -1.82 6.29 -6.49
CA PRO A 146 -1.00 7.36 -7.04
C PRO A 146 -1.23 8.72 -6.34
N CYS A 147 -0.15 9.31 -5.81
CA CYS A 147 -0.22 10.59 -5.09
C CYS A 147 -0.19 11.85 -5.98
N GLN A 148 -0.06 11.71 -7.30
CA GLN A 148 0.24 12.85 -8.20
C GLN A 148 -0.88 13.91 -8.21
N THR A 149 -2.12 13.51 -7.97
CA THR A 149 -3.27 14.42 -7.93
C THR A 149 -3.40 15.14 -6.59
N LEU A 150 -2.82 14.58 -5.52
CA LEU A 150 -2.89 15.11 -4.15
C LEU A 150 -1.59 15.81 -3.68
N SER A 151 -0.44 15.47 -4.26
CA SER A 151 0.87 15.97 -3.84
C SER A 151 1.07 17.46 -4.15
N SER A 152 1.72 18.18 -3.23
CA SER A 152 2.09 19.60 -3.41
C SER A 152 3.00 19.83 -4.61
N SER A 153 3.76 18.80 -5.01
CA SER A 153 4.67 18.79 -6.16
C SER A 153 3.99 18.37 -7.47
N GLY A 154 2.74 17.89 -7.42
CA GLY A 154 1.94 17.47 -8.55
C GLY A 154 1.07 18.60 -9.14
N LEU A 155 0.14 18.23 -10.04
CA LEU A 155 -0.78 19.18 -10.68
C LEU A 155 -1.95 19.59 -9.77
N ARG A 156 -2.12 18.91 -8.62
CA ARG A 156 -3.17 19.20 -7.62
C ARG A 156 -4.59 19.10 -8.19
N SER A 157 -4.78 18.28 -9.22
CA SER A 157 -6.08 18.00 -9.83
C SER A 157 -7.07 17.45 -8.80
N GLY A 158 -6.59 16.66 -7.83
CA GLY A 158 -7.41 16.14 -6.74
C GLY A 158 -7.70 17.15 -5.62
N TRP A 159 -7.46 18.44 -5.80
CA TRP A 159 -7.82 19.49 -4.81
C TRP A 159 -9.11 20.24 -5.19
N ASN A 160 -9.80 19.81 -6.25
CA ASN A 160 -11.11 20.34 -6.59
C ASN A 160 -12.15 19.81 -5.60
N ALA A 161 -12.69 20.69 -4.74
CA ALA A 161 -13.62 20.30 -3.68
C ALA A 161 -14.94 19.71 -4.21
N GLU A 162 -15.39 20.11 -5.40
CA GLU A 162 -16.61 19.60 -6.04
C GLU A 162 -16.40 18.15 -6.51
N GLU A 163 -15.37 17.90 -7.33
CA GLU A 163 -15.01 16.55 -7.78
C GLU A 163 -14.74 15.60 -6.61
N ILE A 164 -14.09 16.08 -5.55
CA ILE A 164 -13.83 15.29 -4.35
C ILE A 164 -15.11 14.97 -3.57
N GLY A 165 -16.06 15.91 -3.48
CA GLY A 165 -17.36 15.67 -2.85
C GLY A 165 -18.23 14.69 -3.64
N GLU A 166 -18.21 14.76 -4.97
CA GLU A 166 -18.87 13.77 -5.84
C GLU A 166 -18.22 12.39 -5.71
N LEU A 167 -16.88 12.31 -5.76
CA LEU A 167 -16.18 11.04 -5.58
C LEU A 167 -16.40 10.44 -4.18
N GLN A 168 -16.39 11.25 -3.12
CA GLN A 168 -16.77 10.83 -1.77
C GLN A 168 -18.18 10.24 -1.75
N SER A 169 -19.14 10.92 -2.38
CA SER A 169 -20.53 10.44 -2.43
C SER A 169 -20.65 9.09 -3.12
N ILE A 170 -19.89 8.86 -4.20
CA ILE A 170 -19.81 7.55 -4.87
C ILE A 170 -19.16 6.50 -3.94
N MET A 171 -18.10 6.86 -3.24
CA MET A 171 -17.39 5.94 -2.34
C MET A 171 -18.26 5.48 -1.17
N TRP A 172 -19.16 6.33 -0.64
CA TRP A 172 -20.16 5.92 0.36
C TRP A 172 -21.18 4.90 -0.14
N GLN A 173 -21.23 4.65 -1.45
CA GLN A 173 -22.12 3.64 -2.04
C GLN A 173 -21.41 2.29 -2.19
N ALA A 174 -20.17 2.15 -1.70
CA ALA A 174 -19.39 0.93 -1.90
C ALA A 174 -20.02 -0.27 -1.19
N SER A 175 -20.47 -0.13 0.07
CA SER A 175 -21.13 -1.21 0.80
C SER A 175 -22.40 -1.67 0.09
N GLU A 176 -23.22 -0.76 -0.43
CA GLU A 176 -24.39 -1.10 -1.25
C GLU A 176 -23.97 -1.79 -2.56
N ALA A 177 -23.07 -1.16 -3.31
CA ALA A 177 -22.57 -1.63 -4.60
C ALA A 177 -22.04 -3.07 -4.53
N PHE A 178 -21.39 -3.41 -3.42
CA PHE A 178 -20.76 -4.70 -3.18
C PHE A 178 -21.55 -5.60 -2.22
N GLY A 179 -22.81 -5.28 -1.90
CA GLY A 179 -23.69 -6.21 -1.19
C GLY A 179 -23.31 -6.47 0.27
N PHE A 180 -23.01 -5.40 0.99
CA PHE A 180 -22.66 -5.41 2.42
C PHE A 180 -23.72 -4.73 3.29
N LEU A 181 -24.80 -4.18 2.72
CA LEU A 181 -25.92 -3.62 3.50
C LEU A 181 -26.90 -4.70 3.94
N GLU A 182 -27.42 -4.60 5.16
CA GLU A 182 -28.49 -5.48 5.65
C GLU A 182 -29.83 -5.21 4.94
N VAL A 183 -30.59 -6.28 4.66
CA VAL A 183 -31.89 -6.21 3.97
C VAL A 183 -32.92 -5.41 4.78
N ASP A 184 -32.87 -5.51 6.11
CA ASP A 184 -33.80 -4.84 7.03
C ASP A 184 -33.65 -3.30 7.00
N ASP A 185 -32.43 -2.82 6.80
CA ASP A 185 -32.14 -1.38 6.71
C ASP A 185 -32.76 -0.77 5.45
N LEU A 186 -32.78 -1.50 4.33
CA LEU A 186 -33.43 -1.06 3.09
C LEU A 186 -34.97 -1.05 3.24
N CYS A 187 -35.57 -2.07 3.88
CA CYS A 187 -37.01 -2.12 4.18
C CYS A 187 -37.45 -0.87 5.00
N SER A 188 -36.56 -0.36 5.88
CA SER A 188 -36.81 0.84 6.70
C SER A 188 -36.62 2.17 5.96
N LEU A 189 -35.64 2.27 5.05
CA LEU A 189 -35.35 3.49 4.29
C LEU A 189 -36.35 3.75 3.14
N TYR A 190 -36.83 2.69 2.49
CA TYR A 190 -37.64 2.78 1.27
C TYR A 190 -39.12 2.42 1.46
N GLY A 191 -39.53 1.94 2.65
CA GLY A 191 -40.92 1.81 3.04
C GLY A 191 -41.64 0.59 2.47
N GLY A 192 -41.48 -0.57 3.13
CA GLY A 192 -42.17 -1.80 2.75
C GLY A 192 -41.50 -2.51 1.56
N PRO A 193 -42.06 -3.64 1.08
CA PRO A 193 -41.38 -4.48 0.10
C PRO A 193 -41.16 -3.68 -1.18
N HIS A 194 -39.89 -3.46 -1.49
CA HIS A 194 -39.43 -2.74 -2.66
C HIS A 194 -38.85 -3.72 -3.65
N THR A 195 -38.94 -3.38 -4.93
CA THR A 195 -38.05 -3.96 -5.92
C THR A 195 -36.62 -3.52 -5.59
N TYR A 196 -35.65 -4.27 -6.10
CA TYR A 196 -34.22 -4.02 -5.94
C TYR A 196 -33.75 -2.57 -6.21
N PHE A 197 -34.55 -1.77 -6.93
CA PHE A 197 -34.25 -0.37 -7.26
C PHE A 197 -35.04 0.65 -6.42
N GLY A 198 -35.69 0.23 -5.34
CA GLY A 198 -36.44 1.11 -4.44
C GLY A 198 -37.86 1.45 -4.91
N ASP A 199 -38.36 0.86 -6.00
CA ASP A 199 -39.77 0.99 -6.37
C ASP A 199 -40.61 0.15 -5.40
N VAL A 200 -41.58 0.77 -4.72
CA VAL A 200 -42.54 0.07 -3.85
C VAL A 200 -43.32 -0.94 -4.70
N LEU A 201 -43.46 -2.17 -4.22
CA LEU A 201 -44.32 -3.16 -4.90
C LEU A 201 -45.77 -2.70 -4.80
N ASP A 202 -46.32 -2.21 -5.92
CA ASP A 202 -47.62 -1.53 -6.02
C ASP A 202 -48.85 -2.38 -5.59
N ASP A 203 -48.69 -3.70 -5.40
CA ASP A 203 -49.81 -4.63 -5.16
C ASP A 203 -49.75 -5.33 -3.79
N ALA A 204 -49.06 -4.74 -2.81
CA ALA A 204 -48.90 -5.30 -1.49
C ALA A 204 -50.04 -4.90 -0.52
N ASP A 205 -51.12 -5.68 -0.47
CA ASP A 205 -52.19 -5.52 0.55
C ASP A 205 -51.59 -5.66 1.96
N GLU A 206 -51.57 -4.59 2.76
CA GLU A 206 -50.93 -4.51 4.10
C GLU A 206 -51.33 -5.65 5.07
N ASP A 207 -52.47 -6.29 4.84
CA ASP A 207 -53.06 -7.31 5.72
C ASP A 207 -52.70 -8.78 5.38
N GLU A 208 -51.99 -9.05 4.27
CA GLU A 208 -51.53 -10.42 3.89
C GLU A 208 -50.03 -10.68 4.19
N TRP A 209 -49.32 -9.70 4.77
CA TRP A 209 -47.88 -9.82 4.99
C TRP A 209 -47.56 -10.56 6.29
N ASP A 210 -46.94 -11.74 6.15
CA ASP A 210 -46.14 -12.31 7.22
C ASP A 210 -44.89 -11.44 7.38
N HIS A 211 -44.73 -10.79 8.54
CA HIS A 211 -43.54 -10.03 8.91
C HIS A 211 -42.24 -10.87 8.84
N GLY A 212 -42.31 -12.16 8.52
CA GLY A 212 -41.19 -13.06 8.23
C GLY A 212 -40.63 -13.03 6.78
N LEU A 213 -41.13 -12.18 5.87
CA LEU A 213 -40.68 -12.13 4.45
C LEU A 213 -39.56 -11.12 4.13
N CYS A 214 -39.31 -10.06 4.92
CA CYS A 214 -38.00 -9.37 4.88
C CYS A 214 -37.03 -10.35 5.56
N GLY A 215 -36.45 -11.27 4.79
CA GLY A 215 -35.46 -12.21 5.31
C GLY A 215 -34.22 -11.45 5.74
N GLY A 216 -33.79 -11.64 6.99
CA GLY A 216 -32.50 -11.13 7.46
C GLY A 216 -31.35 -11.61 6.56
N GLY A 217 -30.31 -10.81 6.40
CA GLY A 217 -29.19 -11.08 5.50
C GLY A 217 -28.66 -9.81 4.85
N LEU A 218 -27.71 -9.96 3.93
CA LEU A 218 -27.11 -8.86 3.17
C LEU A 218 -27.71 -8.77 1.76
N LEU A 219 -27.76 -7.55 1.21
CA LEU A 219 -28.13 -7.32 -0.18
C LEU A 219 -27.14 -8.03 -1.13
N PRO A 220 -27.60 -8.57 -2.28
CA PRO A 220 -26.68 -9.00 -3.31
C PRO A 220 -25.97 -7.78 -3.95
N PRO A 221 -24.69 -7.91 -4.35
CA PRO A 221 -23.95 -6.86 -5.05
C PRO A 221 -24.70 -6.33 -6.26
N CYS A 222 -24.87 -5.00 -6.36
CA CYS A 222 -25.59 -4.34 -7.44
C CYS A 222 -24.70 -3.83 -8.57
N MET A 223 -23.38 -3.80 -8.35
CA MET A 223 -22.43 -3.36 -9.36
C MET A 223 -21.27 -4.35 -9.50
N THR A 224 -20.72 -4.43 -10.71
CA THR A 224 -19.41 -5.05 -10.90
C THR A 224 -18.31 -4.07 -10.49
N PRO A 225 -17.11 -4.55 -10.12
CA PRO A 225 -15.94 -3.69 -9.91
C PRO A 225 -15.65 -2.77 -11.10
N ALA A 226 -15.87 -3.25 -12.33
CA ALA A 226 -15.66 -2.46 -13.54
C ALA A 226 -16.67 -1.31 -13.66
N ASP A 227 -17.94 -1.55 -13.33
CA ASP A 227 -18.98 -0.52 -13.35
C ASP A 227 -18.74 0.54 -12.27
N PHE A 228 -18.36 0.11 -11.06
CA PHE A 228 -18.03 1.03 -9.96
C PHE A 228 -16.80 1.89 -10.30
N ARG A 229 -15.75 1.30 -10.88
CA ARG A 229 -14.57 2.04 -11.39
C ARG A 229 -14.97 3.10 -12.42
N LYS A 230 -15.84 2.75 -13.36
CA LYS A 230 -16.34 3.66 -14.39
C LYS A 230 -17.13 4.82 -13.78
N TRP A 231 -17.96 4.54 -12.78
CA TRP A 231 -18.72 5.56 -12.06
C TRP A 231 -17.79 6.53 -11.31
N ALA A 232 -16.86 6.00 -10.51
CA ALA A 232 -15.86 6.80 -9.81
C ALA A 232 -15.01 7.67 -10.76
N ALA A 233 -14.63 7.14 -11.93
CA ALA A 233 -13.87 7.89 -12.93
C ALA A 233 -14.70 8.99 -13.63
N SER A 234 -16.03 8.87 -13.66
CA SER A 234 -16.90 9.81 -14.39
C SER A 234 -17.04 11.18 -13.74
N VAL A 235 -16.71 11.31 -12.45
CA VAL A 235 -16.85 12.54 -11.65
C VAL A 235 -15.53 13.26 -11.40
N VAL A 236 -14.41 12.74 -11.91
CA VAL A 236 -13.09 13.36 -11.73
C VAL A 236 -12.47 13.74 -13.07
N SER A 237 -11.81 14.89 -13.11
CA SER A 237 -11.09 15.38 -14.29
C SER A 237 -9.79 14.61 -14.56
N ASP A 238 -9.23 13.99 -13.51
CA ASP A 238 -8.02 13.17 -13.56
C ASP A 238 -8.35 11.78 -12.98
N GLU A 239 -8.48 10.78 -13.86
CA GLU A 239 -8.86 9.41 -13.49
C GLU A 239 -7.96 8.80 -12.40
N ARG A 240 -6.73 9.29 -12.23
CA ARG A 240 -5.85 8.82 -11.15
C ARG A 240 -6.39 9.13 -9.77
N THR A 241 -7.23 10.17 -9.61
CA THR A 241 -7.91 10.46 -8.35
C THR A 241 -8.92 9.36 -8.01
N ALA A 242 -9.62 8.82 -9.02
CA ALA A 242 -10.60 7.74 -8.84
C ALA A 242 -9.95 6.42 -8.38
N LEU A 243 -8.64 6.24 -8.54
CA LEU A 243 -7.92 5.06 -8.04
C LEU A 243 -7.95 4.94 -6.51
N MET A 244 -8.34 5.99 -5.79
CA MET A 244 -8.64 5.89 -4.35
C MET A 244 -9.79 4.90 -4.07
N ALA A 245 -10.72 4.72 -5.00
CA ALA A 245 -11.81 3.75 -4.87
C ALA A 245 -11.32 2.29 -4.83
N GLU A 246 -10.12 1.98 -5.34
CA GLU A 246 -9.54 0.63 -5.27
C GLU A 246 -9.33 0.15 -3.82
N MET A 247 -9.23 1.09 -2.87
CA MET A 247 -9.13 0.83 -1.45
C MET A 247 -10.41 0.28 -0.82
N LEU A 248 -11.54 0.40 -1.50
CA LEU A 248 -12.81 -0.23 -1.14
C LEU A 248 -13.10 -1.43 -2.04
N ILE A 249 -12.93 -1.27 -3.36
CA ILE A 249 -13.19 -2.31 -4.36
C ILE A 249 -12.45 -3.61 -4.01
N TRP A 250 -11.12 -3.56 -3.80
CA TRP A 250 -10.34 -4.77 -3.56
C TRP A 250 -10.70 -5.47 -2.25
N PRO A 251 -10.67 -4.81 -1.08
CA PRO A 251 -11.00 -5.49 0.16
C PRO A 251 -12.42 -6.05 0.19
N MET A 252 -13.40 -5.30 -0.28
CA MET A 252 -14.78 -5.76 -0.35
C MET A 252 -14.92 -6.95 -1.29
N CYS A 253 -14.31 -6.91 -2.48
CA CYS A 253 -14.34 -8.04 -3.42
C CYS A 253 -13.58 -9.29 -2.94
N LEU A 254 -12.47 -9.12 -2.22
CA LEU A 254 -11.74 -10.23 -1.61
C LEU A 254 -12.61 -10.93 -0.56
N VAL A 255 -13.22 -10.12 0.30
CA VAL A 255 -14.17 -10.60 1.28
C VAL A 255 -15.35 -11.23 0.53
N GLN A 256 -15.84 -10.66 -0.59
CA GLN A 256 -16.90 -11.22 -1.42
C GLN A 256 -16.67 -12.65 -1.96
N ILE A 257 -15.42 -13.10 -2.04
CA ILE A 257 -15.09 -14.46 -2.52
C ILE A 257 -14.66 -15.38 -1.39
N GLY A 258 -14.96 -15.00 -0.15
CA GLY A 258 -14.65 -15.79 1.04
C GLY A 258 -13.19 -15.66 1.49
N ALA A 259 -12.44 -14.67 1.01
CA ALA A 259 -11.08 -14.47 1.50
C ALA A 259 -11.10 -14.14 3.00
N PRO A 260 -10.27 -14.80 3.83
CA PRO A 260 -10.18 -14.55 5.26
C PRO A 260 -9.35 -13.28 5.52
N LEU A 261 -9.75 -12.17 4.91
CA LEU A 261 -9.08 -10.89 5.01
C LEU A 261 -9.17 -10.36 6.45
N VAL A 262 -8.03 -10.07 7.06
CA VAL A 262 -7.92 -9.62 8.46
C VAL A 262 -7.41 -8.19 8.59
N SER A 263 -6.73 -7.65 7.57
CA SER A 263 -6.16 -6.30 7.62
C SER A 263 -6.11 -5.60 6.27
N ILE A 264 -6.38 -4.30 6.28
CA ILE A 264 -6.22 -3.36 5.17
C ILE A 264 -5.25 -2.28 5.64
N THR A 265 -4.21 -2.03 4.86
CA THR A 265 -3.29 -0.92 5.12
C THR A 265 -3.17 -0.04 3.90
N MET A 266 -2.92 1.25 4.11
CA MET A 266 -2.75 2.19 3.01
C MET A 266 -1.67 3.22 3.30
N GLU A 267 -0.87 3.55 2.28
CA GLU A 267 -0.02 4.73 2.25
C GLU A 267 -0.55 5.76 1.25
N GLN A 268 -0.49 7.05 1.62
CA GLN A 268 -0.75 8.14 0.69
C GLN A 268 -0.04 9.44 1.09
N SER A 269 -0.03 10.44 0.22
CA SER A 269 0.40 11.81 0.54
C SER A 269 -0.27 12.31 1.82
N ALA A 270 0.49 12.99 2.68
CA ALA A 270 -0.05 13.72 3.83
C ALA A 270 -1.14 14.73 3.45
N ASN A 271 -1.18 15.17 2.19
CA ASN A 271 -2.22 16.06 1.67
C ASN A 271 -3.59 15.40 1.53
N LEU A 272 -3.69 14.07 1.52
CA LEU A 272 -4.97 13.39 1.64
C LEU A 272 -5.71 13.89 2.89
N LEU A 273 -5.06 13.81 4.05
CA LEU A 273 -5.65 14.30 5.31
C LEU A 273 -5.66 15.82 5.39
N ARG A 274 -4.62 16.51 4.90
CA ARG A 274 -4.51 17.98 5.06
C ARG A 274 -5.39 18.79 4.11
N GLN A 275 -5.66 18.30 2.90
CA GLN A 275 -6.35 19.05 1.83
C GLN A 275 -7.64 18.37 1.39
N CYS A 276 -7.69 17.04 1.35
CA CYS A 276 -8.83 16.29 0.81
C CYS A 276 -9.35 15.22 1.81
N PRO A 277 -9.64 15.59 3.08
CA PRO A 277 -9.95 14.62 4.12
C PRO A 277 -11.23 13.81 3.84
N ALA A 278 -12.13 14.33 3.01
CA ALA A 278 -13.36 13.67 2.55
C ALA A 278 -13.11 12.26 1.96
N LEU A 279 -12.02 12.05 1.20
CA LEU A 279 -11.73 10.72 0.65
C LEU A 279 -11.28 9.72 1.73
N ALA A 280 -10.55 10.19 2.74
CA ALA A 280 -10.14 9.36 3.87
C ALA A 280 -11.32 9.04 4.79
N GLU A 281 -12.22 10.01 4.96
CA GLU A 281 -13.49 9.84 5.65
C GLU A 281 -14.35 8.78 4.96
N ALA A 282 -14.56 8.86 3.64
CA ALA A 282 -15.36 7.89 2.90
C ALA A 282 -14.86 6.46 3.11
N ILE A 283 -13.54 6.26 3.02
CA ILE A 283 -12.93 4.94 3.24
C ILE A 283 -13.15 4.48 4.69
N GLN A 284 -12.98 5.35 5.68
CA GLN A 284 -13.17 4.99 7.08
C GLN A 284 -14.64 4.65 7.38
N ALA A 285 -15.57 5.47 6.90
CA ALA A 285 -17.00 5.29 7.06
C ALA A 285 -17.44 3.94 6.50
N GLU A 286 -17.07 3.63 5.25
CA GLU A 286 -17.40 2.34 4.63
C GLU A 286 -16.77 1.16 5.36
N ILE A 287 -15.50 1.28 5.78
CA ILE A 287 -14.81 0.18 6.48
C ILE A 287 -15.44 -0.11 7.84
N THR A 288 -15.82 0.93 8.57
CA THR A 288 -16.32 0.82 9.95
C THR A 288 -17.84 0.84 10.08
N SER A 289 -18.55 1.00 8.96
CA SER A 289 -20.01 1.01 8.93
C SER A 289 -20.55 -0.28 9.55
N VAL A 290 -21.32 -0.13 10.62
CA VAL A 290 -21.96 -1.25 11.33
C VAL A 290 -23.06 -1.91 10.49
N GLU A 291 -23.67 -1.12 9.59
CA GLU A 291 -24.68 -1.55 8.61
C GLU A 291 -24.01 -2.11 7.34
N GLY A 292 -22.67 -2.04 7.24
CA GLY A 292 -21.89 -2.32 6.04
C GLY A 292 -20.74 -3.29 6.28
N PHE A 293 -19.51 -2.88 5.96
CA PHE A 293 -18.33 -3.75 6.02
C PHE A 293 -17.96 -4.19 7.45
N GLY A 294 -18.28 -3.37 8.47
CA GLY A 294 -18.32 -3.76 9.88
C GLY A 294 -16.98 -4.07 10.55
N TRP A 295 -15.88 -3.42 10.16
CA TRP A 295 -14.56 -3.71 10.74
C TRP A 295 -14.36 -3.06 12.10
N ALA A 296 -13.76 -3.79 13.04
CA ALA A 296 -13.57 -3.35 14.42
C ALA A 296 -12.73 -2.07 14.54
N TRP A 297 -11.71 -1.91 13.69
CA TRP A 297 -10.77 -0.81 13.78
C TRP A 297 -10.47 -0.22 12.40
N CYS A 298 -10.42 1.12 12.34
CA CYS A 298 -9.81 1.88 11.27
C CYS A 298 -9.27 3.19 11.83
N SER A 299 -7.99 3.48 11.57
CA SER A 299 -7.31 4.68 12.06
C SER A 299 -6.53 5.37 10.96
N TRP A 300 -6.48 6.70 11.05
CA TRP A 300 -5.70 7.56 10.15
C TRP A 300 -4.67 8.37 10.93
N GLN A 301 -3.45 8.45 10.39
CA GLN A 301 -2.41 9.34 10.95
C GLN A 301 -1.45 9.83 9.87
N ILE A 302 -0.72 10.91 10.17
CA ILE A 302 0.44 11.32 9.38
C ILE A 302 1.70 10.85 10.10
N ALA A 303 2.59 10.18 9.37
CA ALA A 303 3.89 9.74 9.85
C ALA A 303 4.99 10.31 8.96
N ASP A 304 6.10 10.73 9.56
CA ASP A 304 7.31 11.14 8.85
C ASP A 304 8.35 10.00 8.90
N ALA A 305 8.87 9.58 7.75
CA ALA A 305 9.89 8.52 7.68
C ALA A 305 11.13 8.82 8.53
N ALA A 306 11.46 10.09 8.75
CA ALA A 306 12.56 10.49 9.63
C ALA A 306 12.36 10.03 11.08
N ASP A 307 11.11 10.04 11.57
CA ASP A 307 10.75 9.61 12.91
C ASP A 307 10.83 8.09 13.09
N TYR A 308 10.98 7.34 11.99
CA TYR A 308 11.15 5.89 11.97
C TYR A 308 12.58 5.48 11.57
N GLY A 309 13.46 6.46 11.36
CA GLY A 309 14.89 6.23 11.19
C GLY A 309 15.46 6.53 9.80
N ALA A 310 14.66 6.99 8.83
CA ALA A 310 15.18 7.41 7.54
C ALA A 310 15.98 8.72 7.62
N ALA A 311 16.91 8.94 6.70
CA ALA A 311 17.69 10.19 6.62
C ALA A 311 16.98 11.32 5.83
N THR A 312 15.67 11.21 5.63
CA THR A 312 14.85 12.16 4.88
C THR A 312 13.48 12.34 5.53
N HIS A 313 13.03 13.59 5.58
CA HIS A 313 11.66 13.92 5.91
C HIS A 313 10.73 13.48 4.79
N ARG A 314 9.79 12.58 5.08
CA ARG A 314 8.77 12.13 4.14
C ARG A 314 7.47 11.88 4.89
N GLU A 315 6.69 12.94 5.03
CA GLU A 315 5.36 12.87 5.63
C GLU A 315 4.36 12.18 4.70
N ARG A 316 3.66 11.19 5.23
CA ARG A 316 2.63 10.40 4.54
C ARG A 316 1.45 10.13 5.45
N ALA A 317 0.26 10.14 4.86
CA ALA A 317 -0.95 9.66 5.48
C ALA A 317 -0.94 8.12 5.45
N TRP A 318 -1.29 7.52 6.58
CA TRP A 318 -1.40 6.09 6.75
C TRP A 318 -2.78 5.73 7.24
N MET A 319 -3.35 4.70 6.64
CA MET A 319 -4.54 4.03 7.14
C MET A 319 -4.16 2.63 7.61
N VAL A 320 -4.68 2.24 8.77
CA VAL A 320 -4.67 0.85 9.22
C VAL A 320 -6.06 0.47 9.66
N ALA A 321 -6.57 -0.62 9.08
CA ALA A 321 -7.81 -1.25 9.49
C ALA A 321 -7.61 -2.74 9.77
N THR A 322 -8.26 -3.23 10.82
CA THR A 322 -8.22 -4.64 11.24
C THR A 322 -9.64 -5.11 11.51
N ARG A 323 -9.94 -6.34 11.07
CA ARG A 323 -11.33 -6.83 11.03
C ARG A 323 -11.90 -7.16 12.41
N HIS A 324 -11.11 -7.83 13.25
CA HIS A 324 -11.63 -8.46 14.49
C HIS A 324 -11.12 -7.82 15.78
N GLU A 325 -9.91 -7.30 15.77
CA GLU A 325 -9.19 -6.83 16.98
C GLU A 325 -8.48 -5.51 16.71
N GLU A 326 -8.07 -4.85 17.78
CA GLU A 326 -7.19 -3.68 17.67
C GLU A 326 -5.79 -4.11 17.21
N PRO A 327 -5.09 -3.31 16.37
CA PRO A 327 -3.71 -3.60 16.00
C PRO A 327 -2.79 -3.53 17.23
N ARG A 328 -1.63 -4.21 17.19
CA ARG A 328 -0.69 -4.35 18.33
C ARG A 328 -0.30 -3.04 19.03
N TYR A 329 -0.28 -1.93 18.29
CA TYR A 329 0.14 -0.62 18.76
C TYR A 329 -1.01 0.39 18.81
N ALA A 330 -2.24 -0.10 18.92
CA ALA A 330 -3.42 0.73 19.05
C ALA A 330 -3.26 1.70 20.23
N ASP A 331 -3.64 2.95 19.96
CA ASP A 331 -3.67 4.02 20.94
C ASP A 331 -4.94 4.84 20.73
N HIS A 332 -5.50 5.31 21.84
CA HIS A 332 -6.76 6.07 21.88
C HIS A 332 -6.47 7.46 22.41
N VAL A 333 -6.83 8.47 21.63
CA VAL A 333 -6.57 9.89 21.93
C VAL A 333 -7.85 10.71 21.87
N ASP A 334 -7.81 11.93 22.39
CA ASP A 334 -8.88 12.90 22.20
C ASP A 334 -8.97 13.25 20.70
N GLY A 335 -10.01 12.74 20.04
CA GLY A 335 -10.23 12.94 18.61
C GLY A 335 -10.50 14.40 18.24
N GLU A 336 -11.12 15.18 19.13
CA GLU A 336 -11.38 16.60 18.87
C GLU A 336 -10.07 17.40 18.95
N GLU A 337 -9.24 17.12 19.95
CA GLU A 337 -7.91 17.74 20.06
C GLU A 337 -7.03 17.38 18.85
N ALA A 338 -7.01 16.09 18.47
CA ALA A 338 -6.28 15.61 17.31
C ALA A 338 -6.76 16.29 16.00
N ALA A 339 -8.07 16.42 15.81
CA ALA A 339 -8.66 17.12 14.66
C ALA A 339 -8.26 18.61 14.63
N ARG A 340 -8.34 19.30 15.77
CA ARG A 340 -7.94 20.71 15.88
C ARG A 340 -6.46 20.91 15.59
N ALA A 341 -5.60 19.97 15.99
CA ALA A 341 -4.18 20.00 15.66
C ALA A 341 -3.94 19.79 14.15
N MET A 342 -4.50 18.70 13.59
CA MET A 342 -4.38 18.31 12.18
C MET A 342 -4.81 19.43 11.23
N TRP A 343 -5.97 20.02 11.50
CA TRP A 343 -6.59 21.05 10.64
C TRP A 343 -6.47 22.46 11.22
N SER A 344 -5.49 22.71 12.09
CA SER A 344 -5.29 24.01 12.74
C SER A 344 -5.20 25.18 11.73
N GLN A 345 -4.59 24.95 10.57
CA GLN A 345 -4.49 25.97 9.50
C GLN A 345 -5.85 26.26 8.86
N ILE A 346 -6.67 25.23 8.64
CA ILE A 346 -8.04 25.39 8.13
C ILE A 346 -8.88 26.12 9.18
N LEU A 347 -8.87 25.62 10.42
CA LEU A 347 -9.60 26.19 11.55
C LEU A 347 -9.27 27.69 11.75
N ARG A 348 -7.99 28.08 11.68
CA ARG A 348 -7.58 29.49 11.76
C ARG A 348 -8.12 30.35 10.61
N ARG A 349 -8.28 29.77 9.43
CA ARG A 349 -8.71 30.47 8.21
C ARG A 349 -10.24 30.57 8.10
N THR A 350 -10.97 29.51 8.45
CA THR A 350 -12.41 29.38 8.22
C THR A 350 -13.24 29.50 9.49
N GLY A 351 -12.62 29.37 10.67
CA GLY A 351 -13.31 29.34 11.96
C GLY A 351 -13.96 28.00 12.30
N ARG A 352 -13.88 26.99 11.43
CA ARG A 352 -14.47 25.65 11.62
C ARG A 352 -13.57 24.53 11.11
N LEU A 353 -13.74 23.33 11.66
CA LEU A 353 -13.12 22.12 11.13
C LEU A 353 -13.77 21.74 9.78
N PRO A 354 -13.10 20.90 8.94
CA PRO A 354 -13.74 20.36 7.74
C PRO A 354 -15.01 19.59 8.09
N ASP A 355 -16.07 19.77 7.30
CA ASP A 355 -17.38 19.16 7.57
C ASP A 355 -17.33 17.62 7.39
N TRP A 356 -16.48 17.12 6.48
CA TRP A 356 -16.31 15.69 6.19
C TRP A 356 -14.84 15.29 6.33
N ALA A 357 -14.48 14.72 7.47
CA ALA A 357 -13.13 14.31 7.79
C ALA A 357 -13.14 13.02 8.64
N PRO A 358 -12.11 12.17 8.52
CA PRO A 358 -12.07 10.93 9.27
C PRO A 358 -11.94 11.21 10.76
N GLU A 359 -12.46 10.29 11.57
CA GLU A 359 -12.25 10.25 13.00
C GLU A 359 -10.77 10.00 13.31
N LEU A 360 -10.21 10.85 14.18
CA LEU A 360 -8.81 10.80 14.62
C LEU A 360 -8.64 10.36 16.08
N GLY A 361 -9.69 9.82 16.71
CA GLY A 361 -9.62 9.31 18.09
C GLY A 361 -8.82 8.01 18.23
N ARG A 362 -8.58 7.32 17.11
CA ARG A 362 -7.83 6.06 17.01
C ARG A 362 -6.55 6.27 16.22
N ARG A 363 -5.43 5.76 16.70
CA ARG A 363 -4.14 5.80 16.00
C ARG A 363 -3.26 4.61 16.37
N ILE A 364 -2.11 4.52 15.71
CA ILE A 364 -1.03 3.59 16.02
C ILE A 364 0.12 4.41 16.61
N ASP A 365 0.45 4.16 17.88
CA ASP A 365 1.70 4.60 18.49
C ASP A 365 2.72 3.43 18.44
N PRO A 366 3.55 3.35 17.40
CA PRO A 366 4.49 2.24 17.25
C PRO A 366 5.58 2.22 18.33
N TYR A 367 5.85 3.35 19.00
CA TYR A 367 6.88 3.42 20.02
C TYR A 367 6.39 2.89 21.36
N GLN A 368 5.13 3.11 21.75
CA GLN A 368 4.56 2.66 23.04
C GLN A 368 5.47 3.05 24.22
N GLY A 369 5.97 4.29 24.21
CA GLY A 369 6.91 4.82 25.21
C GLY A 369 8.37 4.40 25.06
N ARG A 370 8.73 3.61 24.03
CA ARG A 370 10.14 3.34 23.67
C ARG A 370 10.83 4.62 23.19
N PRO A 371 12.16 4.75 23.36
CA PRO A 371 12.93 5.85 22.80
C PRO A 371 12.75 5.93 21.28
N ALA A 372 12.75 7.14 20.73
CA ALA A 372 12.82 7.30 19.28
C ALA A 372 14.12 6.68 18.72
N LEU A 373 14.05 6.12 17.52
CA LEU A 373 15.25 5.69 16.81
C LEU A 373 16.18 6.88 16.57
N PRO A 374 17.52 6.67 16.53
CA PRO A 374 18.48 7.74 16.25
C PRO A 374 18.11 8.56 15.02
N THR A 375 18.14 9.89 15.15
CA THR A 375 17.99 10.80 14.00
C THR A 375 19.24 10.73 13.12
N VAL A 376 19.05 10.52 11.82
CA VAL A 376 20.15 10.39 10.85
C VAL A 376 20.19 11.61 9.93
N THR A 377 21.33 12.31 9.92
CA THR A 377 21.54 13.45 9.03
C THR A 377 21.95 13.01 7.62
N VAL A 378 21.83 13.88 6.62
CA VAL A 378 22.34 13.57 5.26
C VAL A 378 23.85 13.36 5.27
N ALA A 379 24.58 14.10 6.11
CA ALA A 379 26.01 13.93 6.31
C ALA A 379 26.35 12.53 6.83
N ASP A 380 25.65 12.08 7.89
CA ASP A 380 25.89 10.75 8.47
C ASP A 380 25.49 9.64 7.48
N ALA A 381 24.34 9.78 6.80
CA ALA A 381 23.86 8.77 5.86
C ALA A 381 24.75 8.57 4.63
N LEU A 382 25.40 9.64 4.16
CA LEU A 382 26.20 9.63 2.93
C LEU A 382 27.71 9.66 3.18
N ASP A 383 28.14 9.65 4.44
CA ASP A 383 29.54 9.81 4.85
C ASP A 383 30.17 11.10 4.26
N LEU A 384 29.46 12.22 4.44
CA LEU A 384 29.87 13.55 3.97
C LEU A 384 30.18 14.48 5.16
N PRO A 385 31.03 15.51 4.98
CA PRO A 385 31.32 16.44 6.06
C PRO A 385 30.07 17.22 6.51
N LYS A 386 29.90 17.38 7.82
CA LYS A 386 28.72 18.00 8.44
C LYS A 386 28.56 19.49 8.10
N ASP A 387 29.66 20.18 7.80
CA ASP A 387 29.67 21.59 7.41
C ASP A 387 29.34 21.82 5.93
N TRP A 388 29.06 20.76 5.16
CA TRP A 388 28.68 20.87 3.76
C TRP A 388 27.19 21.19 3.59
N TRP A 389 26.85 21.59 2.37
CA TRP A 389 25.52 21.96 1.91
C TRP A 389 25.14 21.15 0.68
N ALA A 390 23.84 20.88 0.55
CA ALA A 390 23.22 20.38 -0.67
C ALA A 390 22.46 21.50 -1.38
N ASP A 391 22.67 21.63 -2.69
CA ASP A 391 21.92 22.51 -3.58
C ASP A 391 20.96 21.67 -4.43
N THR A 392 19.66 21.77 -4.15
CA THR A 392 18.61 20.90 -4.72
C THR A 392 18.39 21.08 -6.22
N ARG A 393 18.69 22.27 -6.76
CA ARG A 393 18.77 22.59 -8.19
C ARG A 393 19.84 23.67 -8.34
N GLY A 394 20.80 23.49 -9.26
CA GLY A 394 21.95 24.39 -9.45
C GLY A 394 21.62 25.85 -9.82
N LYS A 395 22.63 26.65 -10.20
CA LYS A 395 22.51 28.10 -10.46
C LYS A 395 21.46 28.43 -11.53
N ARG A 396 20.26 28.83 -11.12
CA ARG A 396 19.27 29.46 -12.03
C ARG A 396 19.49 30.96 -12.07
N GLY A 397 19.18 31.58 -13.22
CA GLY A 397 19.20 33.03 -13.36
C GLY A 397 18.23 33.70 -12.39
N VAL A 398 18.43 35.00 -12.15
CA VAL A 398 17.50 35.81 -11.35
C VAL A 398 16.24 36.07 -12.18
N ASP A 399 15.08 36.02 -11.54
CA ASP A 399 13.83 36.47 -12.13
C ASP A 399 13.88 37.99 -12.29
N PRO A 400 13.91 38.51 -13.52
CA PRO A 400 14.01 39.95 -13.74
C PRO A 400 12.79 40.73 -13.23
N ALA A 401 11.65 40.08 -13.01
CA ALA A 401 10.46 40.73 -12.45
C ALA A 401 10.48 40.82 -10.92
N THR A 402 11.06 39.83 -10.24
CA THR A 402 11.02 39.74 -8.76
C THR A 402 12.38 39.96 -8.09
N GLY A 403 13.47 39.99 -8.84
CA GLY A 403 14.84 40.11 -8.32
C GLY A 403 15.31 38.88 -7.53
N LYS A 404 14.52 37.80 -7.49
CA LYS A 404 14.82 36.57 -6.74
C LYS A 404 15.45 35.52 -7.66
N PRO A 405 16.35 34.65 -7.16
CA PRO A 405 16.78 33.48 -7.93
C PRO A 405 15.57 32.68 -8.46
N LYS A 406 15.58 32.25 -9.74
CA LYS A 406 14.50 31.42 -10.33
C LYS A 406 14.51 30.00 -9.75
N GLY A 407 14.18 29.86 -8.48
CA GLY A 407 14.11 28.58 -7.75
C GLY A 407 15.48 27.94 -7.46
N GLY A 408 15.44 26.85 -6.68
CA GLY A 408 16.60 26.14 -6.15
C GLY A 408 16.83 26.50 -4.68
N GLY A 409 16.63 25.52 -3.78
CA GLY A 409 16.90 25.66 -2.36
C GLY A 409 18.24 25.03 -2.00
N SER A 410 18.82 25.46 -0.89
CA SER A 410 19.97 24.81 -0.27
C SER A 410 19.64 24.43 1.17
N PHE A 411 20.18 23.32 1.64
CA PHE A 411 20.06 22.89 3.02
C PHE A 411 21.40 22.32 3.52
N ARG A 412 21.61 22.38 4.84
CA ARG A 412 22.82 21.87 5.48
C ARG A 412 22.78 20.35 5.56
N LEU A 413 23.93 19.70 5.44
CA LEU A 413 24.00 18.23 5.53
C LEU A 413 23.95 17.71 6.96
N ASP A 414 24.21 18.53 7.99
CA ASP A 414 24.07 18.18 9.41
C ASP A 414 22.62 18.20 9.93
N ALA A 415 21.66 18.05 9.03
CA ALA A 415 20.25 17.90 9.33
C ALA A 415 19.67 16.71 8.55
N VAL A 416 18.50 16.26 8.98
CA VAL A 416 17.67 15.34 8.18
C VAL A 416 17.34 16.02 6.86
N GLY A 417 17.45 15.28 5.75
CA GLY A 417 17.21 15.85 4.43
C GLY A 417 15.74 16.20 4.22
N PRO A 418 15.39 17.18 3.38
CA PRO A 418 14.01 17.33 2.91
C PRO A 418 13.57 16.07 2.13
N CYS A 419 12.28 15.97 1.81
CA CYS A 419 11.75 14.84 1.03
C CYS A 419 12.51 14.65 -0.28
N VAL A 420 13.09 13.45 -0.43
CA VAL A 420 13.67 13.01 -1.70
C VAL A 420 12.57 13.03 -2.76
N THR A 421 12.84 13.74 -3.84
CA THR A 421 11.96 13.86 -5.00
C THR A 421 12.81 13.73 -6.25
N THR A 422 12.19 13.39 -7.38
CA THR A 422 12.85 13.21 -8.68
C THR A 422 13.93 14.25 -9.01
N PRO A 423 13.74 15.57 -8.80
CA PRO A 423 14.75 16.57 -9.12
C PRO A 423 16.10 16.40 -8.39
N TRP A 424 16.17 15.57 -7.36
CA TRP A 424 17.40 15.31 -6.61
C TRP A 424 18.50 14.66 -7.46
N TYR A 425 18.20 14.07 -8.62
CA TYR A 425 19.26 13.61 -9.55
C TYR A 425 20.22 14.73 -9.99
N ALA A 426 19.78 15.99 -9.92
CA ALA A 426 20.57 17.16 -10.28
C ALA A 426 21.22 17.84 -9.06
N MET A 427 21.07 17.27 -7.86
CA MET A 427 21.60 17.84 -6.62
C MET A 427 23.12 17.87 -6.63
N LYS A 428 23.68 18.93 -6.05
CA LYS A 428 25.12 19.11 -5.87
C LYS A 428 25.47 19.36 -4.42
N PHE A 429 26.52 18.71 -3.93
CA PHE A 429 27.11 18.96 -2.62
C PHE A 429 28.27 19.93 -2.72
N ARG A 430 28.46 20.75 -1.68
CA ARG A 430 29.54 21.73 -1.60
C ARG A 430 29.93 22.06 -0.15
N PRO A 431 31.19 22.44 0.11
CA PRO A 431 31.56 23.10 1.37
C PRO A 431 30.79 24.41 1.58
N ALA A 432 30.61 24.82 2.84
CA ALA A 432 29.91 26.07 3.18
C ALA A 432 30.50 27.32 2.52
N HIS A 433 31.83 27.37 2.33
CA HIS A 433 32.53 28.50 1.73
C HIS A 433 32.38 28.59 0.20
N VAL A 434 31.90 27.52 -0.45
CA VAL A 434 31.65 27.51 -1.91
C VAL A 434 30.27 28.13 -2.16
N PRO A 435 30.12 29.07 -3.11
CA PRO A 435 28.81 29.66 -3.42
C PRO A 435 27.74 28.64 -3.86
N GLN A 436 26.48 28.96 -3.59
CA GLN A 436 25.33 28.17 -4.06
C GLN A 436 25.36 27.99 -5.58
N GLY A 437 25.16 26.76 -6.03
CA GLY A 437 25.12 26.39 -7.44
C GLY A 437 26.49 26.10 -8.05
N GLU A 438 27.58 26.21 -7.27
CA GLU A 438 28.95 25.90 -7.69
C GLU A 438 29.45 24.57 -7.10
N GLY A 439 28.56 23.78 -6.50
CA GLY A 439 28.87 22.42 -6.03
C GLY A 439 29.24 21.47 -7.16
N SER A 440 30.27 20.66 -6.93
CA SER A 440 30.85 19.75 -7.94
C SER A 440 30.45 18.30 -7.73
N ALA A 441 30.33 17.85 -6.47
CA ALA A 441 29.96 16.48 -6.13
C ALA A 441 28.45 16.26 -6.37
N GLY A 442 28.11 15.28 -7.22
CA GLY A 442 26.72 14.89 -7.46
C GLY A 442 26.27 13.75 -6.55
N VAL A 443 24.96 13.61 -6.38
CA VAL A 443 24.37 12.44 -5.75
C VAL A 443 24.21 11.30 -6.76
N THR A 444 24.43 10.07 -6.31
CA THR A 444 24.23 8.85 -7.11
C THR A 444 22.89 8.17 -6.77
N ILE A 445 22.40 7.27 -7.62
CA ILE A 445 21.16 6.51 -7.35
C ILE A 445 21.25 5.66 -6.07
N PRO A 446 22.34 4.91 -5.80
CA PRO A 446 22.50 4.23 -4.52
C PRO A 446 22.44 5.17 -3.31
N GLN A 447 22.99 6.39 -3.43
CA GLN A 447 22.90 7.39 -2.37
C GLN A 447 21.47 7.91 -2.19
N LEU A 448 20.70 8.10 -3.27
CA LEU A 448 19.26 8.42 -3.14
C LEU A 448 18.49 7.28 -2.44
N GLY A 449 18.81 6.02 -2.78
CA GLY A 449 18.27 4.84 -2.12
C GLY A 449 18.58 4.82 -0.61
N LEU A 450 19.83 5.11 -0.22
CA LEU A 450 20.22 5.23 1.18
C LEU A 450 19.38 6.27 1.94
N LEU A 451 19.17 7.44 1.35
CA LEU A 451 18.43 8.52 2.02
C LEU A 451 16.98 8.16 2.30
N VAL A 452 16.34 7.37 1.43
CA VAL A 452 14.94 6.93 1.60
C VAL A 452 14.81 5.59 2.36
N GLY A 453 15.94 5.00 2.77
CA GLY A 453 15.98 3.84 3.66
C GLY A 453 16.23 2.49 3.00
N PHE A 454 16.81 2.46 1.79
CA PHE A 454 17.18 1.22 1.10
C PHE A 454 18.69 0.99 1.10
N ARG A 455 19.11 -0.27 1.10
CA ARG A 455 20.51 -0.67 0.97
C ARG A 455 21.12 -0.12 -0.34
N PRO A 456 22.42 0.23 -0.38
CA PRO A 456 23.10 0.66 -1.61
C PRO A 456 23.03 -0.35 -2.75
N THR A 457 22.88 -1.62 -2.41
CA THR A 457 22.80 -2.76 -3.33
C THR A 457 21.38 -3.06 -3.81
N TYR A 458 20.37 -2.27 -3.42
CA TYR A 458 19.01 -2.48 -3.89
C TYR A 458 18.96 -2.39 -5.43
N PRO A 459 18.28 -3.32 -6.12
CA PRO A 459 18.46 -3.53 -7.55
C PRO A 459 17.63 -2.57 -8.40
N TRP A 460 17.87 -1.26 -8.25
CA TRP A 460 17.22 -0.21 -9.05
C TRP A 460 17.39 -0.48 -10.55
N THR A 461 16.31 -0.90 -11.20
CA THR A 461 16.32 -1.41 -12.56
C THR A 461 15.60 -0.43 -13.49
N TYR A 462 16.28 0.00 -14.53
CA TYR A 462 15.72 0.84 -15.59
C TYR A 462 15.73 0.07 -16.91
N ILE A 463 14.60 0.09 -17.61
CA ILE A 463 14.44 -0.49 -18.94
C ILE A 463 14.75 0.60 -19.98
N PRO A 464 15.85 0.49 -20.75
CA PRO A 464 16.22 1.54 -21.69
C PRO A 464 15.27 1.64 -22.88
N ALA A 465 14.65 2.81 -23.06
CA ALA A 465 13.84 3.10 -24.26
C ALA A 465 14.65 3.10 -25.58
N ARG A 466 15.98 3.21 -25.50
CA ARG A 466 16.91 3.11 -26.64
C ARG A 466 18.32 2.74 -26.16
N GLU A 467 19.13 2.21 -27.05
CA GLU A 467 20.53 1.88 -26.78
C GLU A 467 21.29 3.09 -26.21
N GLY A 468 22.04 2.87 -25.13
CA GLY A 468 22.81 3.90 -24.43
C GLY A 468 22.01 4.87 -23.54
N ALA A 469 20.68 4.76 -23.47
CA ALA A 469 19.88 5.57 -22.54
C ALA A 469 20.17 5.15 -21.09
N ARG A 470 20.53 6.12 -20.23
CA ARG A 470 20.88 5.88 -18.83
C ARG A 470 19.73 6.02 -17.84
N GLY A 471 18.59 6.58 -18.27
CA GLY A 471 17.38 6.67 -17.43
C GLY A 471 17.55 7.42 -16.10
N ILE A 472 18.51 8.34 -15.97
CA ILE A 472 18.87 8.97 -14.68
C ILE A 472 17.65 9.58 -13.98
N ARG A 473 16.79 10.29 -14.73
CA ARG A 473 15.56 10.86 -14.19
C ARG A 473 14.55 9.78 -13.78
N ASN A 474 14.42 8.71 -14.56
CA ASN A 474 13.54 7.59 -14.28
C ASN A 474 13.97 6.88 -12.99
N LEU A 475 15.26 6.59 -12.82
CA LEU A 475 15.81 5.99 -11.61
C LEU A 475 15.66 6.89 -10.38
N ALA A 476 15.77 8.20 -10.56
CA ALA A 476 15.55 9.16 -9.47
C ALA A 476 14.08 9.30 -9.08
N GLN A 477 13.15 9.19 -10.04
CA GLN A 477 11.72 9.10 -9.76
C GLN A 477 11.44 7.80 -9.00
N LEU A 478 11.98 6.70 -9.51
CA LEU A 478 11.81 5.37 -8.94
C LEU A 478 12.30 5.25 -7.50
N THR A 479 13.41 5.92 -7.16
CA THR A 479 13.90 5.99 -5.77
C THR A 479 13.04 6.89 -4.89
N ALA A 480 12.35 7.89 -5.45
CA ALA A 480 11.54 8.83 -4.70
C ALA A 480 10.09 8.37 -4.46
N ASP A 481 9.60 7.41 -5.23
CA ASP A 481 8.22 6.94 -5.14
C ASP A 481 7.91 5.93 -4.02
N PRO A 482 8.79 4.97 -3.64
CA PRO A 482 8.40 3.92 -2.70
C PRO A 482 8.04 4.45 -1.31
N VAL A 483 7.25 3.61 -0.63
CA VAL A 483 7.15 3.60 0.82
C VAL A 483 8.53 3.43 1.44
N SER A 484 8.82 4.16 2.53
CA SER A 484 10.06 3.94 3.28
C SER A 484 10.02 2.58 3.98
N PRO A 485 11.06 1.73 3.86
CA PRO A 485 11.11 0.44 4.53
C PRO A 485 10.92 0.53 6.05
N PHE A 486 11.41 1.62 6.66
CA PHE A 486 11.25 1.91 8.09
C PHE A 486 9.78 2.01 8.53
N ILE A 487 8.96 2.77 7.78
CA ILE A 487 7.54 2.87 8.09
C ILE A 487 6.81 1.58 7.69
N GLY A 488 7.17 0.99 6.54
CA GLY A 488 6.61 -0.28 6.08
C GLY A 488 6.77 -1.40 7.11
N ALA A 489 7.91 -1.46 7.81
CA ALA A 489 8.15 -2.36 8.93
C ALA A 489 7.20 -2.11 10.11
N ALA A 490 7.09 -0.86 10.57
CA ALA A 490 6.22 -0.50 11.70
C ALA A 490 4.74 -0.80 11.43
N ILE A 491 4.25 -0.46 10.23
CA ILE A 491 2.86 -0.68 9.84
C ILE A 491 2.57 -2.17 9.61
N SER A 492 3.47 -2.90 8.94
CA SER A 492 3.33 -4.36 8.76
C SER A 492 3.29 -5.07 10.12
N ALA A 493 4.20 -4.72 11.02
CA ALA A 493 4.27 -5.31 12.35
C ALA A 493 3.00 -5.04 13.18
N ALA A 494 2.40 -3.85 13.04
CA ALA A 494 1.18 -3.49 13.75
C ALA A 494 0.01 -4.44 13.42
N VAL A 495 -0.15 -4.80 12.16
CA VAL A 495 -1.23 -5.70 11.70
C VAL A 495 -0.87 -7.18 11.76
N GLN A 496 0.42 -7.53 11.75
CA GLN A 496 0.91 -8.90 11.91
C GLN A 496 1.09 -9.32 13.37
N GLY A 497 0.94 -8.39 14.32
CA GLY A 497 1.20 -8.67 15.74
C GLY A 497 2.69 -8.88 16.06
N ARG A 498 3.61 -8.42 15.21
CA ARG A 498 5.06 -8.57 15.36
C ARG A 498 5.68 -7.36 16.06
N ASP A 499 6.91 -7.52 16.56
CA ASP A 499 7.70 -6.36 16.97
C ASP A 499 8.45 -5.77 15.78
N TRP A 500 8.44 -4.44 15.64
CA TRP A 500 9.17 -3.75 14.56
C TRP A 500 10.50 -3.17 15.03
N TYR A 501 10.61 -2.82 16.31
CA TYR A 501 11.62 -1.86 16.78
C TYR A 501 13.02 -2.45 16.67
N ASP A 502 13.25 -3.63 17.26
CA ASP A 502 14.58 -4.23 17.29
C ASP A 502 15.11 -4.58 15.88
N PRO A 503 14.33 -5.24 14.99
CA PRO A 503 14.78 -5.50 13.62
C PRO A 503 15.08 -4.22 12.83
N THR A 504 14.26 -3.19 13.03
CA THR A 504 14.38 -1.92 12.32
C THR A 504 15.55 -1.08 12.85
N ALA A 505 15.80 -1.09 14.16
CA ALA A 505 16.96 -0.44 14.77
C ALA A 505 18.27 -1.09 14.29
N ALA A 506 18.32 -2.43 14.25
CA ALA A 506 19.46 -3.16 13.72
C ALA A 506 19.70 -2.84 12.24
N TYR A 507 18.63 -2.80 11.45
CA TYR A 507 18.69 -2.40 10.05
C TYR A 507 19.20 -0.96 9.88
N GLN A 508 18.71 -0.01 10.68
CA GLN A 508 19.15 1.39 10.65
C GLN A 508 20.65 1.51 10.97
N ALA A 509 21.10 0.83 12.02
CA ALA A 509 22.49 0.84 12.46
C ALA A 509 23.42 0.26 11.38
N GLU A 510 23.02 -0.83 10.72
CA GLU A 510 23.75 -1.39 9.58
C GLU A 510 23.76 -0.44 8.38
N LEU A 511 22.59 0.09 8.02
CA LEU A 511 22.39 0.92 6.83
C LEU A 511 23.23 2.20 6.87
N TYR A 512 23.26 2.86 8.03
CA TYR A 512 23.94 4.14 8.24
C TYR A 512 25.22 4.03 9.07
N ARG A 513 25.66 2.81 9.39
CA ARG A 513 26.90 2.51 10.14
C ARG A 513 26.99 3.22 11.50
N LEU A 514 25.87 3.32 12.21
CA LEU A 514 25.78 4.07 13.47
C LEU A 514 26.66 3.49 14.58
N ASP A 515 26.96 2.19 14.54
CA ASP A 515 27.83 1.50 15.51
C ASP A 515 29.33 1.67 15.23
N THR A 516 29.70 2.29 14.10
CA THR A 516 31.10 2.60 13.82
C THR A 516 31.48 3.95 14.43
N THR A 517 31.92 3.95 15.69
CA THR A 517 32.84 4.98 16.17
C THR A 517 34.11 4.88 15.33
N THR A 518 34.20 5.63 14.24
CA THR A 518 35.44 5.79 13.48
C THR A 518 36.38 6.69 14.30
N PRO A 519 37.54 6.21 14.79
CA PRO A 519 38.61 7.09 15.22
C PRO A 519 39.11 7.87 14.00
N ALA A 520 39.36 9.16 14.18
CA ALA A 520 39.85 10.02 13.10
C ALA A 520 41.12 9.46 12.42
N ALA A 521 41.09 9.54 11.09
CA ALA A 521 42.21 9.57 10.13
C ALA A 521 42.98 8.28 9.77
N ALA A 522 42.89 7.91 8.49
CA ALA A 522 44.04 7.79 7.60
C ALA A 522 43.59 8.06 6.15
N GLU A 523 44.33 8.89 5.40
CA GLU A 523 44.10 9.11 3.97
C GLU A 523 44.10 7.78 3.20
N PRO A 524 43.17 7.56 2.25
CA PRO A 524 43.14 6.32 1.49
C PRO A 524 44.32 6.29 0.50
N ALA A 525 45.27 5.39 0.74
CA ALA A 525 46.22 4.96 -0.28
C ALA A 525 45.45 4.24 -1.40
N ILE A 526 45.67 4.69 -2.64
CA ILE A 526 45.13 4.10 -3.87
C ILE A 526 45.63 2.64 -3.98
N PRO A 527 44.76 1.61 -4.03
CA PRO A 527 45.21 0.24 -4.23
C PRO A 527 45.60 0.03 -5.70
N ALA A 528 46.81 -0.48 -5.92
CA ALA A 528 47.31 -0.86 -7.23
C ALA A 528 46.44 -1.95 -7.88
N GLN A 529 46.25 -1.82 -9.20
CA GLN A 529 45.55 -2.77 -10.06
C GLN A 529 46.05 -4.20 -9.87
N ARG A 530 45.14 -5.09 -9.46
CA ARG A 530 45.39 -6.53 -9.42
C ARG A 530 45.02 -7.12 -10.78
N THR A 531 46.02 -7.51 -11.55
CA THR A 531 45.88 -8.27 -12.79
C THR A 531 45.31 -9.65 -12.50
N VAL A 532 44.11 -9.93 -13.03
CA VAL A 532 43.53 -11.28 -13.02
C VAL A 532 43.92 -11.97 -14.32
N ARG A 533 44.82 -12.94 -14.20
CA ARG A 533 45.23 -13.88 -15.26
C ARG A 533 44.10 -14.88 -15.44
N ALA A 534 43.53 -14.95 -16.65
CA ALA A 534 42.52 -15.94 -17.00
C ALA A 534 43.13 -17.34 -17.05
N GLU A 535 42.63 -18.25 -16.21
CA GLU A 535 42.84 -19.69 -16.37
C GLU A 535 41.59 -20.29 -17.02
N ARG A 536 41.77 -20.78 -18.25
CA ARG A 536 40.81 -21.60 -18.99
C ARG A 536 40.79 -22.99 -18.38
N SER A 537 39.64 -23.44 -17.89
CA SER A 537 39.38 -24.87 -17.71
C SER A 537 38.58 -25.39 -18.91
N GLU A 538 39.20 -26.28 -19.67
CA GLU A 538 38.58 -27.08 -20.73
C GLU A 538 37.50 -27.99 -20.13
N VAL A 539 36.31 -28.01 -20.73
CA VAL A 539 35.32 -29.07 -20.50
C VAL A 539 35.03 -29.72 -21.85
N SER A 540 35.28 -31.02 -21.86
CA SER A 540 35.22 -31.96 -22.96
C SER A 540 33.87 -31.99 -23.68
N GLN A 541 33.92 -31.95 -25.00
CA GLN A 541 32.85 -32.44 -25.87
C GLN A 541 32.69 -33.96 -25.65
N LEU A 542 31.45 -34.42 -25.54
CA LEU A 542 31.08 -35.81 -25.76
C LEU A 542 29.72 -35.83 -26.46
N GLU A 543 29.75 -36.43 -27.64
CA GLU A 543 28.67 -36.59 -28.61
C GLU A 543 27.54 -37.48 -28.08
N LEU A 544 26.28 -37.13 -28.38
CA LEU A 544 25.19 -38.11 -28.49
C LEU A 544 24.19 -37.71 -29.59
N PHE A 545 24.35 -38.39 -30.74
CA PHE A 545 23.38 -38.93 -31.70
C PHE A 545 22.15 -38.13 -32.17
N SER A 546 22.13 -37.90 -33.49
CA SER A 546 20.94 -37.90 -34.35
C SER A 546 20.28 -39.28 -34.41
N PHE A 547 18.94 -39.32 -34.43
CA PHE A 547 18.19 -40.26 -35.26
C PHE A 547 16.89 -39.61 -35.75
N ALA A 548 16.75 -39.65 -37.09
CA ALA A 548 15.58 -39.66 -37.97
C ALA A 548 14.31 -38.88 -37.59
#